data_AF-A0A8E6EY23-F1
#
_entry.id   AF-A0A8E6EY23-F1
#
_cell.length_a   1.000
_cell.length_b   1.000
_cell.length_c   1.000
_cell.angle_alpha   90.00
_cell.angle_beta   90.00
_cell.angle_gamma   90.00
#
_symmetry.space_group_name_H-M   'P 1'
#
loop_
_entity.id
_entity.type
_entity.pdbx_description
1 polymer ?
#
loop_
_entity_poly.entity_id
_entity_poly.type
_entity_poly.pdbx_seq_one_letter_code
_entity_poly.pdbx_strand_id
1 'polypeptide(L)'
;MRPRKGDIVYRLSNPRTEPIGKKPYPFLSVNYERLTDGEYGGQSLIIRDSNGNEQTILIFGGMNDRAGVLEIKLGFGPRQQIPKDCEMYFTRQENRYPDGFRPTFKVSNSVTIGTPKLGLTLARPWTDKELAVLKNPPPEGPKVNANPTVGEDTALVGEKNAASFRYAEPGKKVIGVEYWTGQWANEPCLARLTPIYDTKQPTDGVSKRVLSREGYAVGGMTVRSKTFVNAVQLIFMKIKADGSLDPADNYTSEWLGVEVNGAKETKLGGTGRAVIGIHCKQGAILNSVGLVLDNGRK
;
A
#
# COMPACT_ATOMS: atom_id res chain seq x y z
N MET A 1 2.90 0.85 -22.83
CA MET A 1 2.25 0.20 -21.67
C MET A 1 2.12 -1.30 -21.89
N ARG A 2 3.17 -1.98 -22.36
CA ARG A 2 3.13 -3.44 -22.54
C ARG A 2 3.20 -4.12 -21.17
N PRO A 3 2.44 -5.19 -20.89
CA PRO A 3 2.56 -5.94 -19.64
C PRO A 3 3.96 -6.56 -19.49
N ARG A 4 4.37 -6.80 -18.24
CA ARG A 4 5.57 -7.56 -17.85
C ARG A 4 5.26 -9.05 -17.76
N LYS A 5 6.32 -9.87 -17.76
CA LYS A 5 6.22 -11.34 -17.68
C LYS A 5 5.41 -11.85 -16.46
N GLY A 6 5.40 -11.10 -15.34
CA GLY A 6 4.67 -11.46 -14.13
C GLY A 6 3.29 -10.80 -13.96
N ASP A 7 2.82 -10.05 -14.96
CA ASP A 7 1.50 -9.41 -14.90
C ASP A 7 0.39 -10.42 -15.18
N ILE A 8 -0.71 -10.29 -14.43
CA ILE A 8 -1.96 -10.96 -14.75
C ILE A 8 -2.59 -10.24 -15.94
N VAL A 9 -2.79 -10.96 -17.05
CA VAL A 9 -3.39 -10.43 -18.29
C VAL A 9 -4.79 -10.97 -18.45
N TYR A 10 -5.70 -10.11 -18.91
CA TYR A 10 -7.11 -10.41 -19.09
C TYR A 10 -7.57 -10.24 -20.53
N ARG A 11 -8.59 -11.01 -20.90
CA ARG A 11 -9.47 -10.72 -22.02
C ARG A 11 -10.76 -10.13 -21.49
N LEU A 12 -11.15 -8.97 -22.02
CA LEU A 12 -12.45 -8.36 -21.84
C LEU A 12 -13.35 -8.70 -23.03
N SER A 13 -14.64 -8.88 -22.76
CA SER A 13 -15.66 -9.12 -23.80
C SER A 13 -17.05 -8.67 -23.36
N ASN A 14 -17.97 -8.61 -24.32
CA ASN A 14 -19.39 -8.32 -24.10
C ASN A 14 -19.70 -7.12 -23.17
N PRO A 15 -19.11 -5.94 -23.42
CA PRO A 15 -19.47 -4.75 -22.68
C PRO A 15 -20.91 -4.34 -22.99
N ARG A 16 -21.71 -4.05 -21.96
CA ARG A 16 -23.12 -3.69 -22.12
C ARG A 16 -23.66 -2.87 -20.96
N THR A 17 -24.64 -2.04 -21.26
CA THR A 17 -25.45 -1.38 -20.23
C THR A 17 -26.58 -2.32 -19.84
N GLU A 18 -26.66 -2.66 -18.56
CA GLU A 18 -27.77 -3.44 -18.03
C GLU A 18 -28.91 -2.49 -17.62
N PRO A 19 -30.17 -2.82 -17.94
CA PRO A 19 -31.31 -2.00 -17.57
C PRO A 19 -31.51 -1.97 -16.05
N ILE A 20 -32.31 -1.00 -15.60
CA ILE A 20 -32.83 -0.92 -14.23
C ILE A 20 -33.78 -2.11 -14.02
N GLY A 21 -33.21 -3.27 -13.72
CA GLY A 21 -33.92 -4.51 -13.36
C GLY A 21 -33.91 -4.70 -11.85
N LYS A 22 -33.19 -5.72 -11.37
CA LYS A 22 -33.01 -6.01 -9.92
C LYS A 22 -32.28 -4.91 -9.13
N LYS A 23 -31.73 -3.89 -9.80
CA LYS A 23 -30.99 -2.79 -9.16
C LYS A 23 -31.67 -1.45 -9.46
N PRO A 24 -31.65 -0.49 -8.52
CA PRO A 24 -32.35 0.79 -8.67
C PRO A 24 -31.63 1.79 -9.59
N TYR A 25 -30.62 1.37 -10.35
CA TYR A 25 -29.82 2.22 -11.24
C TYR A 25 -29.26 1.39 -12.40
N PRO A 26 -29.03 2.01 -13.58
CA PRO A 26 -28.32 1.35 -14.67
C PRO A 26 -26.86 1.12 -14.26
N PHE A 27 -26.29 0.01 -14.73
CA PHE A 27 -24.89 -0.32 -14.47
C PHE A 27 -24.25 -0.91 -15.72
N LEU A 28 -22.94 -0.77 -15.77
CA LEU A 28 -22.13 -1.25 -16.88
C LEU A 28 -21.62 -2.64 -16.54
N SER A 29 -21.84 -3.60 -17.44
CA SER A 29 -21.34 -4.97 -17.30
C SER A 29 -20.27 -5.24 -18.35
N VAL A 30 -19.16 -5.84 -17.95
CA VAL A 30 -18.13 -6.33 -18.87
C VAL A 30 -17.66 -7.71 -18.42
N ASN A 31 -17.62 -8.66 -19.36
CA ASN A 31 -17.11 -9.98 -19.07
C ASN A 31 -15.57 -9.93 -19.03
N TYR A 32 -14.97 -10.72 -18.16
CA TYR A 32 -13.52 -10.89 -18.09
C TYR A 32 -13.13 -12.36 -18.09
N GLU A 33 -11.95 -12.64 -18.62
CA GLU A 33 -11.27 -13.93 -18.58
C GLU A 33 -9.79 -13.67 -18.26
N ARG A 34 -9.24 -14.35 -17.24
CA ARG A 34 -7.83 -14.33 -16.89
C ARG A 34 -7.05 -15.26 -17.82
N LEU A 35 -6.14 -14.68 -18.61
CA LEU A 35 -5.34 -15.39 -19.60
C LEU A 35 -4.01 -15.89 -19.04
N THR A 36 -3.43 -15.15 -18.09
CA THR A 36 -2.19 -15.53 -17.42
C THR A 36 -2.38 -15.47 -15.91
N ASP A 37 -1.72 -16.36 -15.19
CA ASP A 37 -1.49 -16.19 -13.76
C ASP A 37 -0.21 -15.37 -13.56
N GLY A 38 -0.14 -14.63 -12.46
CA GLY A 38 0.97 -13.70 -12.21
C GLY A 38 0.97 -13.20 -10.78
N GLU A 39 2.14 -12.71 -10.34
CA GLU A 39 2.34 -12.16 -9.00
C GLU A 39 1.91 -10.69 -8.90
N TYR A 40 1.83 -9.98 -10.04
CA TYR A 40 1.41 -8.58 -10.07
C TYR A 40 -0.08 -8.47 -10.35
N GLY A 41 -0.87 -8.42 -9.27
CA GLY A 41 -2.30 -8.09 -9.29
C GLY A 41 -2.57 -6.60 -9.10
N GLY A 42 -3.83 -6.28 -8.81
CA GLY A 42 -4.30 -4.91 -8.64
C GLY A 42 -4.52 -4.23 -9.99
N GLN A 43 -5.77 -4.12 -10.41
CA GLN A 43 -6.11 -3.54 -11.69
C GLN A 43 -7.18 -2.47 -11.54
N SER A 44 -7.08 -1.48 -12.41
CA SER A 44 -8.08 -0.47 -12.61
C SER A 44 -8.75 -0.71 -13.96
N LEU A 45 -10.08 -0.62 -13.99
CA LEU A 45 -10.79 -0.45 -15.24
C LEU A 45 -10.74 1.02 -15.65
N ILE A 46 -10.25 1.27 -16.86
CA ILE A 46 -10.34 2.57 -17.50
C ILE A 46 -11.59 2.61 -18.37
N ILE A 47 -12.40 3.65 -18.22
CA ILE A 47 -13.52 3.96 -19.11
C ILE A 47 -13.23 5.30 -19.79
N ARG A 48 -12.96 5.26 -21.09
CA ARG A 48 -12.62 6.44 -21.88
C ARG A 48 -13.75 6.77 -22.85
N ASP A 49 -14.27 7.99 -22.81
CA ASP A 49 -15.32 8.43 -23.74
C ASP A 49 -14.74 8.94 -25.06
N SER A 50 -15.62 9.24 -26.01
CA SER A 50 -15.27 9.81 -27.32
C SER A 50 -14.57 11.18 -27.26
N ASN A 51 -14.61 11.89 -26.14
CA ASN A 51 -13.92 13.17 -25.95
C ASN A 51 -12.54 12.99 -25.31
N GLY A 52 -12.16 11.76 -24.97
CA GLY A 52 -10.89 11.43 -24.34
C GLY A 52 -10.91 11.58 -22.82
N ASN A 53 -12.06 11.88 -22.20
CA ASN A 53 -12.13 11.91 -20.76
C ASN A 53 -12.03 10.47 -20.24
N GLU A 54 -11.21 10.26 -19.21
CA GLU A 54 -11.00 8.97 -18.59
C GLU A 54 -11.60 8.92 -17.18
N GLN A 55 -12.22 7.79 -16.85
CA GLN A 55 -12.58 7.43 -15.49
C GLN A 55 -11.84 6.15 -15.10
N THR A 56 -11.10 6.22 -14.01
CA THR A 56 -10.37 5.09 -13.43
C THR A 56 -11.18 4.49 -12.30
N ILE A 57 -11.49 3.21 -12.41
CA ILE A 57 -12.25 2.45 -11.41
C ILE A 57 -11.33 1.40 -10.81
N LEU A 58 -10.98 1.60 -9.54
CA LEU A 58 -10.17 0.65 -8.79
C LEU A 58 -10.97 -0.62 -8.55
N ILE A 59 -10.45 -1.77 -8.98
CA ILE A 59 -11.10 -3.07 -8.76
C ILE A 59 -10.54 -3.68 -7.46
N PHE A 60 -11.30 -3.56 -6.37
CA PHE A 60 -10.97 -4.14 -5.07
C PHE A 60 -11.64 -5.49 -4.88
N GLY A 61 -10.87 -6.58 -4.88
CA GLY A 61 -11.43 -7.94 -4.79
C GLY A 61 -12.36 -8.27 -5.98
N GLY A 62 -12.83 -9.52 -6.08
CA GLY A 62 -13.85 -9.88 -7.08
C GLY A 62 -13.35 -10.32 -8.45
N MET A 63 -12.04 -10.56 -8.60
CA MET A 63 -11.46 -11.18 -9.81
C MET A 63 -10.58 -12.40 -9.47
N ASN A 64 -10.96 -13.14 -8.44
CA ASN A 64 -10.25 -14.35 -8.02
C ASN A 64 -10.50 -15.52 -8.97
N ASP A 65 -11.68 -15.54 -9.58
CA ASP A 65 -12.07 -16.56 -10.55
C ASP A 65 -11.34 -16.36 -11.89
N ARG A 66 -11.25 -17.45 -12.65
CA ARG A 66 -10.63 -17.42 -13.98
C ARG A 66 -11.44 -16.62 -14.99
N ALA A 67 -12.75 -16.50 -14.79
CA ALA A 67 -13.61 -15.70 -15.64
C ALA A 67 -14.85 -15.25 -14.86
N GLY A 68 -15.47 -14.15 -15.28
CA GLY A 68 -16.67 -13.64 -14.64
C GLY A 68 -17.23 -12.39 -15.32
N VAL A 69 -18.14 -11.71 -14.62
CA VAL A 69 -18.74 -10.44 -15.06
C VAL A 69 -18.42 -9.37 -14.03
N LEU A 70 -17.87 -8.26 -14.47
CA LEU A 70 -17.69 -7.06 -13.65
C LEU A 70 -18.90 -6.16 -13.84
N GLU A 71 -19.58 -5.87 -12.73
CA GLU A 71 -20.71 -4.96 -12.69
C GLU A 71 -20.29 -3.64 -12.05
N ILE A 72 -20.36 -2.57 -12.82
CA ILE A 72 -19.79 -1.27 -12.49
C ILE A 72 -20.90 -0.26 -12.29
N LYS A 73 -21.00 0.26 -11.06
CA LYS A 73 -21.83 1.41 -10.73
C LYS A 73 -21.00 2.69 -10.89
N LEU A 74 -21.36 3.54 -11.85
CA LEU A 74 -20.66 4.82 -12.05
C LEU A 74 -21.01 5.91 -11.04
N GLY A 75 -22.03 5.70 -10.18
CA GLY A 75 -22.55 6.71 -9.25
C GLY A 75 -21.58 7.24 -8.17
N PHE A 76 -20.32 6.77 -8.14
CA PHE A 76 -19.24 7.35 -7.34
C PHE A 76 -18.14 7.84 -8.28
N GLY A 77 -17.98 9.16 -8.40
CA GLY A 77 -16.99 9.80 -9.28
C GLY A 77 -17.57 10.96 -10.10
N PRO A 78 -16.76 11.58 -10.97
CA PRO A 78 -17.19 12.75 -11.77
C PRO A 78 -18.24 12.41 -12.84
N ARG A 79 -18.44 11.13 -13.18
CA ARG A 79 -19.47 10.69 -14.11
C ARG A 79 -20.60 10.00 -13.40
N GLN A 80 -21.81 10.53 -13.53
CA GLN A 80 -23.02 9.90 -13.02
C GLN A 80 -23.77 9.05 -14.07
N GLN A 81 -23.34 9.11 -15.33
CA GLN A 81 -23.99 8.42 -16.45
C GLN A 81 -22.99 7.57 -17.24
N ILE A 82 -23.46 6.44 -17.79
CA ILE A 82 -22.68 5.56 -18.66
C ILE A 82 -22.53 6.23 -20.02
N PRO A 83 -21.29 6.47 -20.52
CA PRO A 83 -21.12 7.05 -21.84
C PRO A 83 -21.69 6.13 -22.93
N LYS A 84 -22.43 6.71 -23.87
CA LYS A 84 -23.00 5.98 -25.02
C LYS A 84 -21.92 5.35 -25.90
N ASP A 85 -20.82 6.08 -26.09
CA ASP A 85 -19.67 5.66 -26.88
C ASP A 85 -18.43 5.70 -26.00
N CYS A 86 -17.91 4.53 -25.64
CA CYS A 86 -16.71 4.43 -24.81
C CYS A 86 -15.86 3.20 -25.11
N GLU A 87 -14.59 3.32 -24.75
CA GLU A 87 -13.63 2.24 -24.65
C GLU A 87 -13.42 1.83 -23.19
N MET A 88 -13.25 0.53 -22.97
CA MET A 88 -12.87 -0.06 -21.71
C MET A 88 -11.63 -0.94 -21.85
N TYR A 89 -10.73 -0.84 -20.87
CA TYR A 89 -9.57 -1.70 -20.74
C TYR A 89 -9.02 -1.69 -19.33
N PHE A 90 -8.30 -2.74 -18.95
CA PHE A 90 -7.59 -2.78 -17.68
C PHE A 90 -6.19 -2.18 -17.77
N THR A 91 -5.85 -1.47 -16.71
CA THR A 91 -4.49 -1.08 -16.40
C THR A 91 -4.07 -1.58 -15.04
N ARG A 92 -2.78 -1.85 -14.88
CA ARG A 92 -2.13 -1.95 -13.59
C ARG A 92 -1.14 -0.80 -13.48
N GLN A 93 -1.16 -0.09 -12.38
CA GLN A 93 -0.17 0.94 -12.08
C GLN A 93 0.80 0.41 -11.03
N GLU A 94 2.09 0.72 -11.19
CA GLU A 94 3.10 0.40 -10.19
C GLU A 94 3.53 1.67 -9.45
N ASN A 95 3.15 1.76 -8.18
CA ASN A 95 3.40 2.94 -7.37
C ASN A 95 4.77 2.89 -6.66
N ARG A 96 5.55 1.81 -6.84
CA ARG A 96 6.88 1.70 -6.22
C ARG A 96 7.93 2.64 -6.85
N TYR A 97 7.70 3.16 -8.04
CA TYR A 97 8.69 3.99 -8.71
C TYR A 97 8.65 5.44 -8.21
N PRO A 98 9.81 6.13 -8.16
CA PRO A 98 9.92 7.47 -7.61
C PRO A 98 9.10 8.49 -8.42
N ASP A 99 8.93 9.67 -7.83
CA ASP A 99 8.12 10.75 -8.39
C ASP A 99 8.50 11.07 -9.84
N GLY A 100 7.47 11.18 -10.69
CA GLY A 100 7.60 11.44 -12.12
C GLY A 100 7.62 10.19 -13.02
N PHE A 101 7.92 9.00 -12.50
CA PHE A 101 7.82 7.76 -13.27
C PHE A 101 6.84 6.79 -12.60
N ARG A 102 5.58 6.78 -13.04
CA ARG A 102 4.55 5.86 -12.55
C ARG A 102 4.16 4.92 -13.69
N PRO A 103 4.86 3.80 -13.90
CA PRO A 103 4.61 2.96 -15.07
C PRO A 103 3.23 2.32 -14.96
N THR A 104 2.45 2.56 -16.01
CA THR A 104 1.13 1.96 -16.22
C THR A 104 1.23 0.88 -17.29
N PHE A 105 0.72 -0.29 -16.97
CA PHE A 105 0.72 -1.48 -17.81
C PHE A 105 -0.70 -1.71 -18.28
N LYS A 106 -0.93 -1.77 -19.59
CA LYS A 106 -2.23 -2.18 -20.12
C LYS A 106 -2.28 -3.70 -20.07
N VAL A 107 -3.13 -4.24 -19.21
CA VAL A 107 -3.18 -5.68 -18.89
C VAL A 107 -4.41 -6.36 -19.50
N SER A 108 -5.02 -5.75 -20.51
CA SER A 108 -6.07 -6.39 -21.30
C SER A 108 -6.14 -5.88 -22.75
N ASN A 109 -6.96 -6.54 -23.57
CA ASN A 109 -7.50 -5.93 -24.79
C ASN A 109 -8.44 -4.76 -24.45
N SER A 110 -8.79 -3.99 -25.47
CA SER A 110 -9.88 -3.02 -25.40
C SER A 110 -11.19 -3.64 -25.82
N VAL A 111 -12.29 -3.18 -25.23
CA VAL A 111 -13.66 -3.43 -25.69
C VAL A 111 -14.42 -2.11 -25.71
N THR A 112 -15.50 -2.04 -26.50
CA THR A 112 -16.24 -0.78 -26.69
C THR A 112 -17.73 -0.95 -26.53
N ILE A 113 -18.39 0.09 -26.04
CA ILE A 113 -19.83 0.30 -26.25
C ILE A 113 -19.96 1.40 -27.30
N GLY A 114 -20.90 1.21 -28.22
CA GLY A 114 -21.14 2.14 -29.32
C GLY A 114 -19.94 2.21 -30.26
N THR A 115 -19.71 3.39 -30.82
CA THR A 115 -18.62 3.65 -31.77
C THR A 115 -17.79 4.83 -31.27
N PRO A 116 -16.83 4.60 -30.36
CA PRO A 116 -16.01 5.69 -29.84
C PRO A 116 -15.26 6.39 -30.97
N LYS A 117 -15.26 7.72 -30.96
CA LYS A 117 -14.59 8.54 -31.99
C LYS A 117 -13.07 8.41 -31.93
N LEU A 118 -12.55 8.21 -30.72
CA LEU A 118 -11.13 7.97 -30.51
C LEU A 118 -10.82 6.51 -30.82
N GLY A 119 -9.78 6.27 -31.61
CA GLY A 119 -9.28 4.92 -31.85
C GLY A 119 -8.89 4.22 -30.54
N LEU A 120 -8.86 2.88 -30.57
CA LEU A 120 -8.56 2.08 -29.40
C LEU A 120 -7.19 2.39 -28.81
N THR A 121 -7.10 2.43 -27.49
CA THR A 121 -5.84 2.52 -26.76
C THR A 121 -5.03 1.25 -27.01
N LEU A 122 -3.87 1.37 -27.65
CA LEU A 122 -2.98 0.22 -27.88
C LEU A 122 -1.86 0.17 -26.83
N ALA A 123 -1.43 -1.06 -26.50
CA ALA A 123 -0.24 -1.23 -25.67
C ALA A 123 1.01 -0.83 -26.48
N ARG A 124 1.61 0.33 -26.17
CA ARG A 124 2.90 0.71 -26.77
C ARG A 124 4.09 -0.06 -26.19
N PRO A 125 5.20 -0.25 -26.93
CA PRO A 125 6.46 -0.69 -26.37
C PRO A 125 6.99 0.31 -25.32
N TRP A 126 7.84 -0.20 -24.43
CA TRP A 126 8.62 0.62 -23.51
C TRP A 126 9.87 1.15 -24.23
N THR A 127 10.28 2.38 -23.93
CA THR A 127 11.57 2.92 -24.41
C THR A 127 12.72 2.26 -23.65
N ASP A 128 13.95 2.34 -24.18
CA ASP A 128 15.12 1.77 -23.51
C ASP A 128 15.38 2.39 -22.12
N LYS A 129 15.11 3.70 -21.98
CA LYS A 129 15.18 4.40 -20.70
C LYS A 129 14.16 3.85 -19.71
N GLU A 130 12.92 3.65 -20.14
CA GLU A 130 11.87 3.05 -19.30
C GLU A 130 12.23 1.62 -18.91
N LEU A 131 12.75 0.82 -19.85
CA LEU A 131 13.19 -0.55 -19.59
C LEU A 131 14.34 -0.62 -18.59
N ALA A 132 15.31 0.29 -18.67
CA ALA A 132 16.42 0.35 -17.71
C ALA A 132 15.94 0.57 -16.27
N VAL A 133 14.94 1.44 -16.08
CA VAL A 133 14.31 1.67 -14.78
C VAL A 133 13.46 0.46 -14.36
N LEU A 134 12.68 -0.12 -15.28
CA LEU A 134 11.83 -1.28 -14.99
C LEU A 134 12.61 -2.54 -14.60
N LYS A 135 13.85 -2.71 -15.11
CA LYS A 135 14.74 -3.81 -14.76
C LYS A 135 15.24 -3.77 -13.31
N ASN A 136 15.25 -2.59 -12.69
CA ASN A 136 15.72 -2.38 -11.33
C ASN A 136 14.60 -1.71 -10.49
N PRO A 137 13.50 -2.44 -10.20
CA PRO A 137 12.41 -1.88 -9.42
C PRO A 137 12.90 -1.47 -8.02
N PRO A 138 12.37 -0.38 -7.45
CA PRO A 138 12.57 -0.09 -6.03
C PRO A 138 12.08 -1.27 -5.18
N PRO A 139 12.72 -1.49 -4.01
CA PRO A 139 12.34 -2.58 -3.11
C PRO A 139 10.87 -2.48 -2.74
N GLU A 140 10.23 -3.63 -2.57
CA GLU A 140 8.85 -3.66 -2.13
C GLU A 140 8.70 -3.03 -0.74
N GLY A 141 7.60 -2.30 -0.56
CA GLY A 141 7.16 -1.87 0.75
C GLY A 141 6.88 -3.09 1.65
N PRO A 142 6.80 -2.89 2.97
CA PRO A 142 6.46 -3.96 3.89
C PRO A 142 5.07 -4.53 3.57
N LYS A 143 4.94 -5.86 3.55
CA LYS A 143 3.66 -6.53 3.32
C LYS A 143 2.98 -6.83 4.65
N VAL A 144 1.74 -6.35 4.78
CA VAL A 144 0.87 -6.67 5.92
C VAL A 144 0.69 -8.18 6.02
N ASN A 145 0.91 -8.73 7.21
CA ASN A 145 0.68 -10.11 7.62
C ASN A 145 1.40 -11.16 6.75
N ALA A 146 2.44 -10.79 6.00
CA ALA A 146 3.17 -11.71 5.13
C ALA A 146 3.94 -12.79 5.91
N ASN A 147 4.48 -12.43 7.09
CA ASN A 147 5.27 -13.31 7.93
C ASN A 147 4.70 -13.36 9.36
N PRO A 148 3.52 -13.97 9.57
CA PRO A 148 2.79 -13.85 10.83
C PRO A 148 3.47 -14.55 12.02
N THR A 149 4.34 -15.52 11.76
CA THR A 149 5.03 -16.33 12.79
C THR A 149 6.47 -15.89 13.07
N VAL A 150 6.98 -14.88 12.37
CA VAL A 150 8.38 -14.44 12.47
C VAL A 150 8.54 -13.43 13.60
N GLY A 151 9.49 -13.66 14.52
CA GLY A 151 9.82 -12.76 15.62
C GLY A 151 8.87 -12.86 16.83
N GLU A 152 9.12 -12.02 17.83
CA GLU A 152 8.35 -11.92 19.07
C GLU A 152 7.71 -10.53 19.19
N ASP A 153 6.42 -10.49 19.46
CA ASP A 153 5.67 -9.24 19.61
C ASP A 153 5.84 -8.66 21.02
N THR A 154 6.11 -7.35 21.11
CA THR A 154 6.02 -6.63 22.40
C THR A 154 4.55 -6.44 22.82
N ALA A 155 4.31 -5.88 24.01
CA ALA A 155 2.97 -5.44 24.36
C ALA A 155 2.46 -4.33 23.41
N LEU A 156 1.16 -4.38 23.07
CA LEU A 156 0.47 -3.30 22.37
C LEU A 156 0.17 -2.14 23.33
N VAL A 157 0.50 -0.91 22.92
CA VAL A 157 0.21 0.33 23.63
C VAL A 157 -0.88 1.10 22.90
N GLY A 158 -1.98 1.40 23.60
CA GLY A 158 -3.18 2.07 23.09
C GLY A 158 -4.45 1.20 23.13
N GLU A 159 -5.46 1.59 22.37
CA GLU A 159 -6.76 0.91 22.23
C GLU A 159 -6.62 -0.39 21.39
N LYS A 160 -7.29 -1.48 21.80
CA LYS A 160 -7.07 -2.83 21.25
C LYS A 160 -8.20 -3.35 20.35
N ASN A 161 -9.34 -2.68 20.31
CA ASN A 161 -10.55 -3.02 19.58
C ASN A 161 -10.53 -2.45 18.15
N ALA A 162 -9.60 -2.95 17.35
CA ALA A 162 -9.57 -2.71 15.90
C ALA A 162 -8.97 -3.91 15.16
N ALA A 163 -8.90 -3.82 13.82
CA ALA A 163 -8.30 -4.86 13.00
C ALA A 163 -6.79 -4.98 13.29
N SER A 164 -6.28 -6.22 13.33
CA SER A 164 -4.86 -6.50 13.53
C SER A 164 -4.08 -6.39 12.23
N PHE A 165 -2.96 -5.68 12.27
CA PHE A 165 -1.98 -5.62 11.19
C PHE A 165 -0.61 -5.93 11.77
N ARG A 166 0.19 -6.71 11.04
CA ARG A 166 1.54 -7.08 11.46
C ARG A 166 2.48 -7.00 10.27
N TYR A 167 3.50 -6.17 10.38
CA TYR A 167 4.62 -6.12 9.46
C TYR A 167 5.79 -6.79 10.16
N ALA A 168 6.37 -7.81 9.55
CA ALA A 168 7.56 -8.46 10.06
C ALA A 168 8.34 -8.98 8.87
N GLU A 169 9.65 -8.71 8.83
CA GLU A 169 10.48 -9.08 7.69
C GLU A 169 11.74 -9.82 8.16
N PRO A 170 11.81 -11.14 7.95
CA PRO A 170 12.89 -11.96 8.50
C PRO A 170 14.25 -11.48 7.96
N GLY A 171 15.21 -11.30 8.87
CA GLY A 171 16.56 -10.85 8.54
C GLY A 171 16.70 -9.37 8.16
N LYS A 172 15.60 -8.60 8.10
CA LYS A 172 15.66 -7.16 7.82
C LYS A 172 15.34 -6.36 9.08
N LYS A 173 16.26 -5.44 9.42
CA LYS A 173 16.07 -4.51 10.53
C LYS A 173 15.22 -3.34 10.06
N VAL A 174 14.33 -2.87 10.92
CA VAL A 174 13.64 -1.61 10.71
C VAL A 174 14.66 -0.48 10.85
N ILE A 175 14.85 0.31 9.79
CA ILE A 175 15.76 1.46 9.76
C ILE A 175 15.01 2.79 9.89
N GLY A 176 13.69 2.75 10.03
CA GLY A 176 12.87 3.95 10.12
C GLY A 176 11.40 3.64 10.00
N VAL A 177 10.59 4.69 9.93
CA VAL A 177 9.14 4.59 9.72
C VAL A 177 8.64 5.66 8.75
N GLU A 178 7.60 5.30 8.01
CA GLU A 178 6.72 6.24 7.33
C GLU A 178 5.45 6.38 8.17
N TYR A 179 5.02 7.63 8.41
CA TYR A 179 3.92 7.93 9.31
C TYR A 179 3.01 9.04 8.80
N TRP A 180 1.76 8.98 9.23
CA TRP A 180 0.76 10.00 8.94
C TRP A 180 -0.01 10.35 10.21
N THR A 181 -0.31 11.63 10.40
CA THR A 181 -1.07 12.15 11.54
C THR A 181 -2.53 12.39 11.14
N GLY A 182 -3.45 12.15 12.06
CA GLY A 182 -4.87 12.41 11.87
C GLY A 182 -5.54 12.83 13.18
N GLN A 183 -6.87 12.79 13.18
CA GLN A 183 -7.68 13.08 14.35
C GLN A 183 -8.89 12.13 14.35
N TRP A 184 -9.25 11.63 15.53
CA TRP A 184 -10.43 10.80 15.70
C TRP A 184 -11.08 11.09 17.05
N ALA A 185 -12.41 11.20 17.07
CA ALA A 185 -13.16 11.54 18.29
C ALA A 185 -12.60 12.77 19.05
N ASN A 186 -12.18 13.80 18.29
CA ASN A 186 -11.52 15.02 18.80
C ASN A 186 -10.17 14.80 19.51
N GLU A 187 -9.54 13.64 19.36
CA GLU A 187 -8.20 13.34 19.84
C GLU A 187 -7.21 13.29 18.65
N PRO A 188 -6.17 14.15 18.61
CA PRO A 188 -5.13 14.05 17.59
C PRO A 188 -4.29 12.80 17.82
N CYS A 189 -4.00 12.08 16.74
CA CYS A 189 -3.34 10.78 16.80
C CYS A 189 -2.51 10.49 15.55
N LEU A 190 -1.69 9.45 15.62
CA LEU A 190 -1.14 8.81 14.43
C LEU A 190 -2.26 8.05 13.72
N ALA A 191 -2.34 8.21 12.40
CA ALA A 191 -3.29 7.49 11.56
C ALA A 191 -2.68 6.22 10.94
N ARG A 192 -1.37 6.25 10.67
CA ARG A 192 -0.61 5.13 10.11
C ARG A 192 0.83 5.18 10.58
N LEU A 193 1.42 4.00 10.78
CA LEU A 193 2.84 3.81 11.03
C LEU A 193 3.32 2.55 10.30
N THR A 194 4.21 2.72 9.34
CA THR A 194 4.69 1.67 8.45
C THR A 194 6.21 1.53 8.59
N PRO A 195 6.76 0.33 8.86
CA PRO A 195 8.20 0.17 9.01
C PRO A 195 8.93 0.31 7.67
N ILE A 196 10.15 0.84 7.74
CA ILE A 196 11.04 0.94 6.59
C ILE A 196 12.23 0.00 6.80
N TYR A 197 12.55 -0.77 5.77
CA TYR A 197 13.65 -1.73 5.73
C TYR A 197 14.77 -1.33 4.76
N ASP A 198 14.50 -0.42 3.81
CA ASP A 198 15.46 0.04 2.80
C ASP A 198 15.20 1.52 2.49
N THR A 199 16.27 2.32 2.36
CA THR A 199 16.18 3.77 2.08
C THR A 199 15.55 4.06 0.72
N LYS A 200 15.61 3.10 -0.22
CA LYS A 200 15.00 3.17 -1.55
C LYS A 200 13.56 2.68 -1.59
N GLN A 201 12.97 2.24 -0.47
CA GLN A 201 11.55 1.92 -0.44
C GLN A 201 10.73 3.13 -0.90
N PRO A 202 9.72 2.93 -1.74
CA PRO A 202 8.85 4.00 -2.19
C PRO A 202 8.14 4.66 -1.02
N THR A 203 7.82 5.94 -1.19
CA THR A 203 6.91 6.68 -0.32
C THR A 203 5.55 6.79 -1.00
N ASP A 204 4.48 6.92 -0.22
CA ASP A 204 3.17 7.26 -0.76
C ASP A 204 3.07 8.75 -1.17
N GLY A 205 4.11 9.55 -0.89
CA GLY A 205 4.23 10.96 -1.24
C GLY A 205 3.43 11.90 -0.36
N VAL A 206 2.68 11.38 0.62
CA VAL A 206 1.82 12.15 1.53
C VAL A 206 2.25 11.97 2.98
N SER A 207 2.78 10.79 3.31
CA SER A 207 3.29 10.45 4.62
C SER A 207 4.66 11.08 4.88
N LYS A 208 4.92 11.37 6.15
CA LYS A 208 6.23 11.84 6.61
C LYS A 208 7.13 10.63 6.85
N ARG A 209 8.44 10.81 6.66
CA ARG A 209 9.43 9.73 6.80
C ARG A 209 10.53 10.11 7.78
N VAL A 210 10.89 9.16 8.63
CA VAL A 210 12.04 9.26 9.53
C VAL A 210 12.91 8.03 9.36
N LEU A 211 14.19 8.26 9.09
CA LEU A 211 15.20 7.22 8.90
C LEU A 211 16.28 7.37 9.97
N SER A 212 16.92 6.25 10.28
CA SER A 212 18.17 6.22 11.02
C SER A 212 19.32 6.83 10.19
N ARG A 213 20.40 7.18 10.88
CA ARG A 213 21.71 7.41 10.26
C ARG A 213 22.23 6.10 9.69
N GLU A 214 23.12 6.20 8.71
CA GLU A 214 23.82 5.03 8.18
C GLU A 214 24.50 4.23 9.31
N GLY A 215 24.36 2.90 9.29
CA GLY A 215 24.89 2.02 10.32
C GLY A 215 24.04 1.92 11.59
N TYR A 216 22.88 2.57 11.66
CA TYR A 216 21.92 2.45 12.77
C TYR A 216 20.61 1.82 12.32
N ALA A 217 19.90 1.19 13.25
CA ALA A 217 18.55 0.67 13.06
C ALA A 217 17.70 0.90 14.31
N VAL A 218 16.38 0.74 14.19
CA VAL A 218 15.45 0.82 15.33
C VAL A 218 15.73 -0.34 16.28
N GLY A 219 16.06 -0.01 17.53
CA GLY A 219 16.22 -0.96 18.62
C GLY A 219 15.09 -0.89 19.67
N GLY A 220 14.26 0.15 19.61
CA GLY A 220 13.11 0.33 20.49
C GLY A 220 12.26 1.53 20.09
N MET A 221 11.19 1.76 20.84
CA MET A 221 10.25 2.86 20.63
C MET A 221 9.61 3.28 21.95
N THR A 222 9.52 4.57 22.22
CA THR A 222 8.67 5.10 23.27
C THR A 222 7.35 5.57 22.66
N VAL A 223 6.23 5.15 23.23
CA VAL A 223 4.88 5.46 22.72
C VAL A 223 4.18 6.38 23.72
N ARG A 224 3.64 7.50 23.24
CA ARG A 224 2.68 8.36 23.96
C ARG A 224 1.27 7.96 23.56
N SER A 225 0.45 7.54 24.53
CA SER A 225 -0.93 7.15 24.28
C SER A 225 -1.85 7.59 25.42
N LYS A 226 -2.96 8.24 25.06
CA LYS A 226 -4.11 8.50 25.93
C LYS A 226 -5.21 7.48 25.68
N THR A 227 -5.93 7.63 24.56
CA THR A 227 -6.88 6.62 24.06
C THR A 227 -6.22 5.86 22.92
N PHE A 228 -5.76 6.61 21.92
CA PHE A 228 -5.09 6.08 20.73
C PHE A 228 -3.58 6.33 20.81
N VAL A 229 -2.84 5.95 19.77
CA VAL A 229 -1.42 6.32 19.68
C VAL A 229 -1.31 7.78 19.26
N ASN A 230 -0.88 8.65 20.17
CA ASN A 230 -0.77 10.09 19.89
C ASN A 230 0.57 10.45 19.24
N ALA A 231 1.66 9.88 19.76
CA ALA A 231 2.99 10.07 19.21
C ALA A 231 3.91 8.89 19.52
N VAL A 232 4.97 8.73 18.72
CA VAL A 232 6.05 7.78 18.98
C VAL A 232 7.41 8.45 18.88
N GLN A 233 8.37 7.97 19.65
CA GLN A 233 9.78 8.34 19.55
C GLN A 233 10.58 7.07 19.26
N LEU A 234 11.29 7.05 18.14
CA LEU A 234 12.12 5.90 17.77
C LEU A 234 13.44 5.95 18.53
N ILE A 235 13.91 4.79 18.99
CA ILE A 235 15.24 4.62 19.57
C ILE A 235 16.10 3.91 18.53
N PHE A 236 17.04 4.63 17.95
CA PHE A 236 18.00 4.09 16.99
C PHE A 236 19.26 3.63 17.72
N MET A 237 19.78 2.47 17.35
CA MET A 237 20.98 1.86 17.91
C MET A 237 21.93 1.45 16.80
N LYS A 238 23.23 1.56 17.07
CA LYS A 238 24.26 1.17 16.10
C LYS A 238 24.21 -0.33 15.83
N ILE A 239 24.37 -0.69 14.57
CA ILE A 239 24.48 -2.08 14.14
C ILE A 239 25.93 -2.53 14.33
N LYS A 240 26.12 -3.61 15.08
CA LYS A 240 27.43 -4.24 15.30
C LYS A 240 27.82 -5.11 14.10
N ALA A 241 29.11 -5.49 14.03
CA ALA A 241 29.64 -6.33 12.96
C ALA A 241 28.95 -7.71 12.88
N ASP A 242 28.50 -8.25 14.01
CA ASP A 242 27.75 -9.52 14.10
C ASP A 242 26.26 -9.38 13.70
N GLY A 243 25.81 -8.15 13.46
CA GLY A 243 24.44 -7.80 13.12
C GLY A 243 23.53 -7.55 14.33
N SER A 244 24.00 -7.61 15.57
CA SER A 244 23.22 -7.18 16.74
C SER A 244 23.13 -5.65 16.82
N LEU A 245 22.30 -5.13 17.72
CA LEU A 245 22.30 -3.70 18.03
C LEU A 245 23.11 -3.40 19.29
N ASP A 246 23.71 -2.21 19.36
CA ASP A 246 24.42 -1.71 20.53
C ASP A 246 23.56 -0.72 21.32
N PRO A 247 23.03 -1.11 22.50
CA PRO A 247 22.28 -0.19 23.35
C PRO A 247 23.13 0.96 23.90
N ALA A 248 24.46 0.81 23.97
CA ALA A 248 25.33 1.87 24.49
C ALA A 248 25.57 2.99 23.45
N ASP A 249 25.46 2.67 22.15
CA ASP A 249 25.57 3.63 21.06
C ASP A 249 24.20 3.82 20.41
N ASN A 250 23.40 4.70 21.02
CA ASN A 250 22.01 4.96 20.64
C ASN A 250 21.66 6.45 20.62
N TYR A 251 20.62 6.80 19.90
CA TYR A 251 19.99 8.12 19.93
C TYR A 251 18.50 8.02 19.62
N THR A 252 17.72 9.04 19.97
CA THR A 252 16.28 9.07 19.72
C THR A 252 15.92 9.99 18.56
N SER A 253 14.82 9.70 17.86
CA SER A 253 14.20 10.66 16.95
C SER A 253 13.53 11.81 17.72
N GLU A 254 13.12 12.85 16.99
CA GLU A 254 12.04 13.72 17.43
C GLU A 254 10.75 12.92 17.68
N TRP A 255 9.82 13.49 18.44
CA TRP A 255 8.48 12.91 18.59
C TRP A 255 7.71 12.96 17.27
N LEU A 256 7.23 11.80 16.82
CA LEU A 256 6.44 11.63 15.61
C LEU A 256 4.97 11.57 16.00
N GLY A 257 4.24 12.66 15.84
CA GLY A 257 2.83 12.74 16.20
C GLY A 257 2.51 14.05 16.93
N VAL A 258 1.51 14.01 17.80
CA VAL A 258 1.03 15.18 18.54
C VAL A 258 1.09 14.91 20.04
N GLU A 259 1.58 15.88 20.81
CA GLU A 259 1.54 15.83 22.26
C GLU A 259 0.11 16.08 22.76
N VAL A 260 -0.36 15.24 23.67
CA VAL A 260 -1.72 15.31 24.23
C VAL A 260 -1.62 15.25 25.74
N ASN A 261 -2.33 16.18 26.41
CA ASN A 261 -2.38 16.19 27.87
C ASN A 261 -2.99 14.88 28.42
N GLY A 262 -2.30 14.29 29.39
CA GLY A 262 -2.68 13.02 30.01
C GLY A 262 -2.28 11.76 29.23
N ALA A 263 -1.52 11.88 28.12
CA ALA A 263 -0.96 10.72 27.44
C ALA A 263 0.12 10.04 28.31
N LYS A 264 0.06 8.72 28.42
CA LYS A 264 1.06 7.90 29.12
C LYS A 264 2.19 7.54 28.17
N GLU A 265 3.43 7.62 28.65
CA GLU A 265 4.60 7.10 27.96
C GLU A 265 4.86 5.64 28.30
N THR A 266 5.06 4.80 27.29
CA THR A 266 5.44 3.39 27.44
C THR A 266 6.59 3.05 26.52
N LYS A 267 7.71 2.57 27.08
CA LYS A 267 8.87 2.12 26.32
C LYS A 267 8.69 0.67 25.88
N LEU A 268 8.95 0.40 24.60
CA LEU A 268 8.92 -0.91 23.96
C LEU A 268 10.30 -1.24 23.42
N GLY A 269 10.82 -2.42 23.75
CA GLY A 269 12.17 -2.84 23.36
C GLY A 269 13.28 -1.99 23.99
N GLY A 270 14.38 -1.80 23.26
CA GLY A 270 15.54 -1.04 23.71
C GLY A 270 16.60 -1.86 24.46
N THR A 271 16.58 -3.19 24.33
CA THR A 271 17.55 -4.10 24.99
C THR A 271 18.70 -4.54 24.07
N GLY A 272 18.75 -4.05 22.82
CA GLY A 272 19.75 -4.46 21.82
C GLY A 272 19.28 -5.59 20.89
N ARG A 273 18.11 -6.17 21.15
CA ARG A 273 17.40 -7.01 20.17
C ARG A 273 16.98 -6.15 18.98
N ALA A 274 17.24 -6.66 17.77
CA ALA A 274 16.85 -5.97 16.56
C ALA A 274 15.32 -5.91 16.43
N VAL A 275 14.80 -4.74 16.07
CA VAL A 275 13.40 -4.62 15.64
C VAL A 275 13.33 -5.01 14.16
N ILE A 276 12.51 -6.00 13.84
CA ILE A 276 12.30 -6.52 12.48
C ILE A 276 10.89 -6.20 11.95
N GLY A 277 10.09 -5.49 12.73
CA GLY A 277 8.72 -5.18 12.34
C GLY A 277 7.94 -4.36 13.35
N ILE A 278 6.68 -4.12 13.00
CA ILE A 278 5.68 -3.41 13.79
C ILE A 278 4.40 -4.22 13.73
N HIS A 279 3.74 -4.40 14.87
CA HIS A 279 2.39 -4.96 14.94
C HIS A 279 1.45 -3.93 15.57
N CYS A 280 0.23 -3.82 15.06
CA CYS A 280 -0.69 -2.77 15.48
C CYS A 280 -2.15 -3.19 15.38
N LYS A 281 -2.99 -2.40 16.04
CA LYS A 281 -4.43 -2.36 15.85
C LYS A 281 -4.77 -1.07 15.12
N GLN A 282 -5.51 -1.15 14.03
CA GLN A 282 -5.79 0.02 13.20
C GLN A 282 -7.22 -0.02 12.64
N GLY A 283 -7.91 1.11 12.74
CA GLY A 283 -9.16 1.40 12.05
C GLY A 283 -8.96 2.54 11.07
N ALA A 284 -9.72 3.63 11.24
CA ALA A 284 -9.47 4.89 10.55
C ALA A 284 -8.15 5.56 11.01
N ILE A 285 -7.68 5.23 12.22
CA ILE A 285 -6.45 5.73 12.83
C ILE A 285 -5.65 4.57 13.48
N LEU A 286 -4.45 4.86 13.99
CA LEU A 286 -3.61 3.90 14.72
C LEU A 286 -4.10 3.78 16.17
N ASN A 287 -4.87 2.72 16.47
CA ASN A 287 -5.46 2.48 17.78
C ASN A 287 -4.40 2.09 18.81
N SER A 288 -3.58 1.09 18.48
CA SER A 288 -2.42 0.67 19.29
C SER A 288 -1.27 0.18 18.44
N VAL A 289 -0.07 0.23 19.01
CA VAL A 289 1.17 -0.17 18.33
C VAL A 289 2.09 -0.95 19.27
N GLY A 290 2.85 -1.86 18.68
CA GLY A 290 3.99 -2.52 19.30
C GLY A 290 5.05 -2.88 18.27
N LEU A 291 6.16 -3.45 18.74
CA LEU A 291 7.31 -3.85 17.93
C LEU A 291 7.33 -5.36 17.74
N VAL A 292 7.87 -5.80 16.60
CA VAL A 292 8.27 -7.19 16.40
C VAL A 292 9.78 -7.28 16.57
N LEU A 293 10.22 -7.99 17.59
CA LEU A 293 11.63 -8.21 17.91
C LEU A 293 12.12 -9.49 17.24
N ASP A 294 13.38 -9.47 16.77
CA ASP A 294 14.03 -10.70 16.31
C ASP A 294 14.15 -11.70 17.47
N ASN A 295 14.00 -12.99 17.15
CA ASN A 295 14.10 -14.08 18.14
C ASN A 295 15.55 -14.31 18.60
N GLY A 296 16.51 -13.60 18.01
CA GLY A 296 17.94 -13.85 18.17
C GLY A 296 18.34 -15.12 17.41
N ARG A 297 19.63 -15.23 17.09
CA ARG A 297 20.19 -16.55 16.74
C ARG A 297 20.17 -17.39 18.02
N LYS A 298 19.49 -18.54 17.99
CA LYS A 298 19.78 -19.61 18.93
C LYS A 298 21.20 -20.12 18.71
#